data_AF-A0AAN1HU16-F1
#
_entry.id   AF-A0AAN1HU16-F1
#
_cell.length_a   1.000
_cell.length_b   1.000
_cell.length_c   1.000
_cell.angle_alpha   90.00
_cell.angle_beta   90.00
_cell.angle_gamma   90.00
#
_symmetry.space_group_name_H-M   'P 1'
#
loop_
_entity.id
_entity.type
_entity.pdbx_description
1 polymer ?
#
loop_
_entity_poly.entity_id
_entity_poly.type
_entity_poly.pdbx_seq_one_letter_code
_entity_poly.pdbx_strand_id
1 'polypeptide(L)' 'MADIMETAARKVFDRYDLDGDGLVTADEYRKVVAELEGSEITRAQAQELIDSLDTNGDRQMSFEEFWAAMNA' A
#
# COMPACT_ATOMS: atom_id res chain seq x y z
N MET A 1 -1.74 20.22 12.20
CA MET A 1 -2.81 19.24 11.93
C MET A 1 -2.50 18.35 10.73
N ALA A 2 -2.10 18.89 9.57
CA ALA A 2 -1.69 18.08 8.40
C ALA A 2 -0.53 17.11 8.72
N ASP A 3 0.45 17.57 9.49
CA ASP A 3 1.68 16.83 9.84
C ASP A 3 1.42 15.49 10.58
N ILE A 4 0.42 15.44 11.45
CA ILE A 4 0.10 14.22 12.24
C ILE A 4 -0.52 13.15 11.33
N MET A 5 -1.31 13.59 10.37
CA MET A 5 -2.09 12.73 9.48
C MET A 5 -1.17 12.12 8.42
N GLU A 6 -0.26 12.91 7.86
CA GLU A 6 0.81 12.43 6.98
C GLU A 6 1.72 11.42 7.69
N THR A 7 2.11 11.72 8.93
CA THR A 7 2.92 10.80 9.74
C THR A 7 2.20 9.48 10.02
N ALA A 8 0.89 9.52 10.28
CA ALA A 8 0.10 8.33 10.51
C ALA A 8 0.00 7.47 9.23
N ALA A 9 -0.26 8.09 8.08
CA ALA A 9 -0.26 7.39 6.80
C ALA A 9 1.10 6.79 6.47
N ARG A 10 2.20 7.52 6.73
CA ARG A 10 3.56 7.01 6.55
C ARG A 10 3.80 5.76 7.39
N LYS A 11 3.41 5.78 8.67
CA LYS A 11 3.54 4.60 9.54
C LYS A 11 2.72 3.40 9.09
N VAL A 12 1.57 3.64 8.48
CA VAL A 12 0.76 2.57 7.90
C VAL A 12 1.45 2.03 6.66
N PHE A 13 1.91 2.91 5.77
CA PHE A 13 2.66 2.56 4.57
C PHE A 13 3.93 1.74 4.88
N ASP A 14 4.74 2.17 5.85
CA ASP A 14 5.93 1.46 6.34
C ASP A 14 5.63 0.05 6.90
N ARG A 15 4.37 -0.26 7.23
CA ARG A 15 4.00 -1.65 7.59
C ARG A 15 3.72 -2.52 6.38
N TYR A 16 3.32 -1.91 5.27
CA TYR A 16 3.05 -2.60 4.01
C TYR A 16 4.32 -2.74 3.16
N ASP A 17 5.19 -1.74 3.18
CA ASP A 17 6.50 -1.72 2.53
C ASP A 17 7.50 -2.55 3.36
N LEU A 18 7.80 -3.77 2.89
CA LEU A 18 8.63 -4.72 3.62
C LEU A 18 10.12 -4.51 3.34
N ASP A 19 10.46 -4.03 2.15
CA ASP A 19 11.85 -3.81 1.75
C ASP A 19 12.34 -2.36 1.93
N GLY A 20 11.42 -1.43 2.16
CA GLY A 20 11.71 -0.04 2.51
C GLY A 20 12.11 0.81 1.31
N ASP A 21 11.74 0.42 0.09
CA ASP A 21 12.03 1.19 -1.12
C ASP A 21 11.07 2.37 -1.34
N GLY A 22 10.04 2.50 -0.51
CA GLY A 22 9.02 3.54 -0.60
C GLY A 22 7.90 3.21 -1.58
N LEU A 23 7.83 1.96 -2.06
CA LEU A 23 6.79 1.42 -2.93
C LEU A 23 6.21 0.17 -2.27
N VAL A 24 4.91 -0.06 -2.46
CA VAL A 24 4.27 -1.30 -2.01
C VAL A 24 3.89 -2.11 -3.23
N THR A 25 4.55 -3.25 -3.40
CA THR A 25 4.23 -4.18 -4.48
C THR A 25 3.05 -5.09 -4.11
N ALA A 26 2.41 -5.69 -5.12
CA ALA A 26 1.34 -6.67 -4.90
C ALA A 26 1.78 -7.89 -4.07
N ASP A 27 3.08 -8.22 -4.09
CA ASP A 27 3.62 -9.34 -3.33
C ASP A 27 3.77 -8.99 -1.85
N GLU A 28 4.23 -7.78 -1.55
CA GLU A 28 4.34 -7.25 -0.19
C GLU A 28 2.98 -6.99 0.43
N TYR A 29 2.08 -6.32 -0.30
CA TYR A 29 0.71 -6.12 0.14
C TYR A 29 0.05 -7.45 0.51
N ARG A 30 0.18 -8.46 -0.35
CA ARG A 30 -0.32 -9.82 -0.04
C ARG A 30 0.29 -10.39 1.23
N LYS A 31 1.62 -10.32 1.39
CA LYS A 31 2.30 -10.87 2.58
C LYS A 31 1.81 -10.19 3.85
N VAL A 32 1.69 -8.87 3.82
CA VAL A 32 1.28 -8.07 4.97
C VAL A 32 -0.19 -8.29 5.28
N VAL A 33 -1.07 -8.37 4.29
CA VAL A 33 -2.49 -8.72 4.49
C VAL A 33 -2.63 -10.14 5.08
N ALA A 34 -1.84 -11.10 4.60
CA ALA A 34 -1.83 -12.44 5.17
C ALA A 34 -1.32 -12.46 6.62
N GLU A 35 -0.34 -11.62 6.97
CA GLU A 35 0.21 -11.53 8.32
C GLU A 35 -0.69 -10.75 9.29
N LEU A 36 -1.30 -9.65 8.86
CA LEU A 36 -2.13 -8.77 9.69
C LEU A 36 -3.57 -9.27 9.84
N GLU A 37 -4.20 -9.70 8.74
CA GLU A 37 -5.61 -10.09 8.71
C GLU A 37 -5.81 -11.61 8.68
N GLY A 38 -4.71 -12.40 8.61
CA GLY A 38 -4.79 -13.86 8.53
C GLY A 38 -5.47 -14.37 7.26
N SER A 39 -5.62 -13.50 6.25
CA SER A 39 -6.36 -13.78 5.02
C SER A 39 -5.40 -13.85 3.85
N GLU A 40 -5.29 -15.04 3.26
CA GLU A 40 -4.47 -15.24 2.06
C GLU A 40 -5.24 -14.75 0.83
N ILE A 41 -4.91 -13.53 0.39
CA ILE A 41 -5.38 -13.03 -0.91
C ILE A 41 -4.48 -13.52 -2.03
N THR A 42 -5.05 -13.72 -3.22
CA THR A 42 -4.23 -14.09 -4.39
C THR A 42 -3.45 -12.89 -4.90
N ARG A 43 -2.31 -13.13 -5.56
CA ARG A 43 -1.53 -12.05 -6.20
C ARG A 43 -2.39 -11.25 -7.19
N ALA A 44 -3.33 -11.91 -7.88
CA ALA A 44 -4.25 -11.24 -8.80
C ALA A 44 -5.17 -10.25 -8.06
N GLN A 45 -5.76 -10.64 -6.93
CA GLN A 45 -6.60 -9.76 -6.12
C GLN A 45 -5.81 -8.60 -5.52
N ALA A 46 -4.61 -8.88 -4.98
CA ALA A 46 -3.72 -7.83 -4.50
C ALA A 46 -3.36 -6.85 -5.63
N GLN A 47 -3.07 -7.37 -6.82
CA GLN A 47 -2.76 -6.54 -7.97
C GLN A 47 -3.97 -5.71 -8.42
N GLU A 48 -5.18 -6.26 -8.46
CA GLU A 48 -6.39 -5.49 -8.84
C GLU A 48 -6.67 -4.33 -7.86
N LEU A 49 -6.44 -4.55 -6.56
CA LEU A 49 -6.56 -3.49 -5.56
C LEU A 49 -5.52 -2.39 -5.77
N ILE A 50 -4.27 -2.78 -6.04
CA ILE A 50 -3.21 -1.83 -6.37
C ILE A 50 -3.53 -1.10 -7.67
N ASP A 51 -3.94 -1.79 -8.73
CA ASP A 51 -4.27 -1.23 -10.05
C ASP A 51 -5.40 -0.20 -9.98
N SER A 52 -6.34 -0.37 -9.03
CA SER A 52 -7.42 0.59 -8.80
C SER A 52 -6.96 1.89 -8.14
N LEU A 53 -5.77 1.92 -7.53
CA LEU A 53 -5.20 3.05 -6.80
C LEU A 53 -3.95 3.61 -7.53
N ASP A 54 -3.29 2.76 -8.30
CA ASP A 54 -2.17 3.04 -9.18
C ASP A 54 -2.63 3.98 -10.28
N THR A 55 -2.15 5.21 -10.21
CA THR A 55 -2.48 6.26 -11.18
C THR A 55 -1.38 6.41 -12.23
N ASN A 56 -0.17 5.97 -11.91
CA ASN A 56 1.01 6.11 -12.75
C ASN A 56 1.23 4.89 -13.68
N GLY A 57 0.57 3.77 -13.42
CA GLY A 57 0.61 2.51 -14.17
C GLY A 57 1.86 1.65 -13.93
N ASP A 58 2.59 1.85 -12.84
CA ASP A 58 3.81 1.12 -12.50
C ASP A 58 3.53 -0.22 -11.79
N ARG A 59 2.25 -0.49 -11.51
CA ARG A 59 1.73 -1.70 -10.86
C ARG A 59 2.19 -1.86 -9.41
N GLN A 60 2.63 -0.77 -8.81
CA GLN A 60 3.06 -0.66 -7.42
C GLN A 60 2.29 0.51 -6.81
N MET A 61 2.29 0.60 -5.48
CA MET A 61 1.65 1.70 -4.79
C MET A 61 2.72 2.59 -4.16
N SER A 62 2.86 3.79 -4.70
CA SER A 62 3.75 4.79 -4.13
C SER A 62 3.11 5.43 -2.90
N PHE A 63 3.92 5.97 -1.99
CA PHE A 63 3.37 6.73 -0.84
C PHE A 63 2.43 7.86 -1.28
N GLU A 64 2.73 8.54 -2.39
CA GLU A 64 1.89 9.61 -2.93
C GLU A 64 0.51 9.10 -3.34
N GLU A 65 0.43 7.92 -3.95
CA GLU A 65 -0.83 7.28 -4.38
C GLU A 65 -1.61 6.75 -3.17
N PHE A 66 -0.93 6.16 -2.20
CA PHE A 66 -1.54 5.75 -0.93
C PHE A 66 -2.12 6.95 -0.17
N TRP A 67 -1.36 8.05 -0.08
CA TRP A 67 -1.79 9.28 0.58
C TRP A 67 -2.96 9.93 -0.15
N ALA A 68 -2.91 9.99 -1.49
CA ALA A 68 -4.00 10.47 -2.31
C ALA A 68 -5.26 9.62 -2.10
N ALA A 69 -5.14 8.30 -2.01
CA ALA A 69 -6.26 7.40 -1.73
C ALA A 69 -6.86 7.60 -0.32
N MET A 70 -6.03 7.86 0.69
CA MET A 70 -6.50 8.14 2.06
C MET A 70 -7.12 9.53 2.23
N ASN A 71 -6.78 10.48 1.36
CA ASN A 71 -7.23 11.87 1.43
C ASN A 71 -8.21 12.27 0.30
N ALA A 72 -8.61 11.31 -0.54
CA ALA A 72 -9.67 11.44 -1.54
C ALA A 72 -11.06 11.37 -0.88
#